data_AF-A0A5S4U3X3-F1
#
_entry.id   AF-A0A5S4U3X3-F1
#
_cell.length_a   1.000
_cell.length_b   1.000
_cell.length_c   1.000
_cell.angle_alpha   90.00
_cell.angle_beta   90.00
_cell.angle_gamma   90.00
#
_symmetry.space_group_name_H-M   'P 1'
#
loop_
_entity.id
_entity.type
_entity.pdbx_description
1 polymer ?
#
loop_
_entity_poly.entity_id
_entity_poly.type
_entity_poly.pdbx_seq_one_letter_code
_entity_poly.pdbx_strand_id
1 'polypeptide(L)'
;MFISDKDVARKVIKNTSTMITLIEKELVDLGDKIPEEEYNQCKYRVGELLYTLCNVINDISIDHPDLKPKDFPVYVRKEVSE
;
A
#
# COMPACT_ATOMS: atom_id res chain seq x y z
N MET A 1 -6.99 -22.90 -18.68
CA MET A 1 -7.04 -21.42 -18.71
C MET A 1 -5.82 -20.92 -17.95
N PHE A 2 -4.84 -20.35 -18.63
CA PHE A 2 -3.65 -19.78 -17.98
C PHE A 2 -3.98 -18.35 -17.55
N ILE A 3 -3.80 -18.04 -16.27
CA ILE A 3 -3.87 -16.67 -15.77
C ILE A 3 -2.55 -16.00 -16.15
N SER A 4 -2.59 -14.85 -16.81
CA SER A 4 -1.37 -14.11 -17.12
C SER A 4 -0.81 -13.42 -15.88
N ASP A 5 0.50 -13.27 -15.78
CA ASP A 5 1.15 -12.53 -14.68
C ASP A 5 0.59 -11.10 -14.56
N LYS A 6 0.19 -10.52 -15.70
CA LYS A 6 -0.47 -9.21 -15.77
C LYS A 6 -1.84 -9.19 -15.08
N ASP A 7 -2.63 -10.27 -15.20
CA ASP A 7 -3.92 -10.38 -14.53
C ASP A 7 -3.75 -10.61 -13.03
N VAL A 8 -2.70 -11.34 -12.63
CA VAL A 8 -2.31 -11.47 -11.22
C VAL A 8 -1.92 -10.11 -10.65
N ALA A 9 -1.04 -9.37 -11.33
CA ALA A 9 -0.60 -8.04 -10.93
C ALA A 9 -1.77 -7.06 -10.76
N ARG A 10 -2.72 -7.02 -11.71
CA ARG A 10 -3.95 -6.22 -11.58
C ARG A 10 -4.76 -6.58 -10.35
N LYS A 11 -4.93 -7.88 -10.08
CA LYS A 11 -5.68 -8.35 -8.93
C LYS A 11 -4.99 -7.97 -7.62
N VAL A 12 -3.67 -8.10 -7.57
CA VAL A 12 -2.87 -7.70 -6.41
C VAL A 12 -3.01 -6.19 -6.17
N ILE A 13 -2.78 -5.35 -7.19
CA ILE A 13 -2.96 -3.89 -7.07
C ILE A 13 -4.35 -3.54 -6.54
N LYS A 14 -5.41 -4.13 -7.10
CA LYS A 14 -6.79 -3.87 -6.68
C LYS A 14 -7.02 -4.25 -5.21
N ASN A 15 -6.59 -5.44 -4.82
CA ASN A 15 -6.80 -5.94 -3.47
C ASN A 15 -5.99 -5.14 -2.45
N THR A 16 -4.73 -4.85 -2.74
CA THR A 16 -3.85 -4.04 -1.88
C THR A 16 -4.38 -2.63 -1.70
N SER A 17 -4.84 -1.99 -2.79
CA SER A 17 -5.47 -0.65 -2.72
C SER A 17 -6.73 -0.68 -1.84
N THR A 18 -7.55 -1.72 -1.98
CA THR A 18 -8.76 -1.90 -1.14
C THR A 18 -8.39 -2.07 0.33
N MET A 19 -7.36 -2.86 0.63
CA MET A 19 -6.88 -3.07 2.00
C MET A 19 -6.35 -1.77 2.62
N ILE A 20 -5.57 -0.98 1.90
CA ILE A 20 -5.08 0.33 2.35
C ILE A 20 -6.27 1.21 2.76
N THR A 21 -7.26 1.37 1.90
CA THR A 21 -8.45 2.20 2.20
C THR A 21 -9.23 1.69 3.42
N LEU A 22 -9.37 0.37 3.58
CA LEU A 22 -10.05 -0.22 4.73
C LEU A 22 -9.28 0.04 6.04
N ILE A 23 -7.96 -0.16 6.01
CA ILE A 23 -7.08 0.08 7.16
C ILE A 23 -7.09 1.56 7.58
N GLU A 24 -7.00 2.48 6.62
CA GLU A 24 -7.07 3.92 6.89
C GLU A 24 -8.39 4.30 7.54
N LYS A 25 -9.51 3.76 7.03
CA LYS A 25 -10.82 3.98 7.61
C LYS A 25 -10.93 3.43 9.04
N GLU A 26 -10.49 2.19 9.26
CA GLU A 26 -10.51 1.57 10.59
C GLU A 26 -9.64 2.32 11.59
N LEU A 27 -8.49 2.85 11.16
CA LEU A 27 -7.62 3.66 12.01
C LEU A 27 -8.34 4.96 12.42
N VAL A 28 -8.99 5.66 11.49
CA VAL A 28 -9.79 6.86 11.81
C VAL A 28 -10.90 6.51 12.79
N ASP A 29 -11.65 5.44 12.52
CA ASP A 29 -12.75 4.98 13.40
C ASP A 29 -12.25 4.56 14.80
N LEU A 30 -10.99 4.16 14.94
CA LEU A 30 -10.37 3.78 16.21
C LEU A 30 -9.95 5.01 17.02
N GLY A 31 -9.51 6.09 16.36
CA GLY A 31 -9.06 7.33 17.01
C GLY A 31 -10.11 7.97 17.94
N ASP A 32 -11.39 7.78 17.65
CA ASP A 32 -12.49 8.27 18.48
C ASP A 32 -12.86 7.33 19.65
N LYS A 33 -12.27 6.13 19.71
CA LYS A 33 -12.68 5.04 20.63
C LYS A 33 -11.66 4.72 21.71
N ILE A 34 -10.40 5.12 21.55
CA ILE A 34 -9.30 4.77 22.46
C ILE A 34 -8.53 6.01 22.90
N PRO A 35 -7.81 5.96 24.04
CA PRO A 35 -6.96 7.05 24.49
C PRO A 35 -5.88 7.42 23.46
N GLU A 36 -5.47 8.69 23.46
CA GLU A 36 -4.48 9.24 22.51
C GLU A 36 -3.15 8.48 22.52
N GLU A 37 -2.68 8.05 23.69
CA GLU A 37 -1.44 7.27 23.82
C GLU A 37 -1.53 5.92 23.09
N GLU A 38 -2.61 5.17 23.31
CA GLU A 38 -2.86 3.88 22.65
C GLU A 38 -3.08 4.08 21.15
N TYR A 39 -3.80 5.13 20.76
CA TYR A 39 -4.00 5.50 19.36
C TYR A 39 -2.68 5.78 18.64
N ASN A 40 -1.76 6.50 19.27
CA ASN A 40 -0.45 6.81 18.69
C ASN A 40 0.39 5.54 18.49
N GLN A 41 0.32 4.58 19.42
CA GLN A 41 0.98 3.27 19.26
C GLN A 41 0.37 2.47 18.09
N CYS A 42 -0.96 2.43 17.99
CA CYS A 42 -1.67 1.79 16.87
C CYS A 42 -1.30 2.44 15.53
N LYS A 43 -1.33 3.78 15.46
CA LYS A 43 -0.99 4.56 14.28
C LYS A 43 0.42 4.27 13.78
N TYR A 44 1.39 4.12 14.68
CA TYR A 44 2.76 3.75 14.32
C TYR A 44 2.80 2.37 13.62
N ARG A 45 2.17 1.35 14.21
CA ARG A 45 2.13 -0.01 13.64
C ARG A 45 1.37 -0.08 12.32
N VAL A 46 0.25 0.63 12.23
CA VAL A 46 -0.52 0.75 10.99
C VAL A 46 0.30 1.46 9.90
N GLY A 47 1.09 2.46 10.26
CA GLY A 47 2.01 3.13 9.35
C GLY A 47 3.02 2.17 8.72
N GLU A 48 3.61 1.25 9.51
CA GLU A 48 4.50 0.21 9.00
C GLU A 48 3.78 -0.71 7.99
N LEU A 49 2.55 -1.13 8.32
CA LEU A 49 1.74 -1.97 7.44
C LEU A 49 1.38 -1.26 6.11
N LEU A 50 0.91 -0.01 6.20
CA LEU A 50 0.57 0.80 5.02
C LEU A 50 1.79 1.02 4.13
N TYR A 51 2.96 1.28 4.73
CA TYR A 51 4.22 1.40 3.99
C TYR A 51 4.55 0.12 3.22
N THR A 52 4.42 -1.06 3.84
CA THR A 52 4.63 -2.34 3.15
C THR A 52 3.65 -2.55 1.99
N LEU A 53 2.36 -2.26 2.18
CA LEU A 53 1.34 -2.40 1.13
C LEU A 53 1.60 -1.43 -0.03
N CYS A 54 1.99 -0.19 0.25
CA CYS A 54 2.38 0.78 -0.77
C CYS A 54 3.61 0.31 -1.57
N ASN A 55 4.60 -0.32 -0.93
CA ASN A 55 5.76 -0.87 -1.65
C ASN A 55 5.36 -1.99 -2.61
N VAL A 56 4.38 -2.84 -2.26
CA VAL A 56 3.88 -3.86 -3.20
C VAL A 56 3.32 -3.22 -4.46
N ILE A 57 2.53 -2.15 -4.33
CA ILE A 57 1.98 -1.42 -5.48
C ILE A 57 3.11 -0.71 -6.26
N ASN A 58 4.10 -0.16 -5.55
CA ASN A 58 5.27 0.50 -6.14
C ASN A 58 6.08 -0.46 -7.01
N ASP A 59 6.42 -1.64 -6.50
CA ASP A 59 7.23 -2.63 -7.20
C ASP A 59 6.51 -3.12 -8.46
N ILE A 60 5.21 -3.43 -8.36
CA ILE A 60 4.40 -3.78 -9.54
C ILE A 60 4.33 -2.61 -10.54
N SER A 61 4.28 -1.37 -10.06
CA SER A 61 4.23 -0.19 -10.93
C SER A 61 5.56 0.09 -11.64
N ILE A 62 6.68 -0.35 -11.06
CA ILE A 62 8.01 -0.31 -11.70
C ILE A 62 8.08 -1.38 -12.80
N ASP A 63 7.66 -2.61 -12.49
CA ASP A 63 7.71 -3.74 -13.44
C ASP A 63 6.65 -3.64 -14.56
N HIS A 64 5.49 -3.06 -14.24
CA HIS A 64 4.35 -2.90 -15.13
C HIS A 64 3.77 -1.47 -15.08
N PRO A 65 4.43 -0.50 -15.73
CA PRO A 65 4.02 0.91 -15.68
C PRO A 65 2.60 1.18 -16.20
N ASP A 66 2.10 0.33 -17.10
CA ASP A 66 0.74 0.44 -17.64
C ASP A 66 -0.36 0.01 -16.64
N LEU A 67 0.02 -0.68 -15.56
CA LEU A 67 -0.88 -1.08 -14.48
C LEU A 67 -0.88 -0.10 -13.29
N LYS A 68 -0.02 0.92 -13.31
CA LYS A 68 0.11 1.90 -12.23
C LYS A 68 -1.24 2.56 -11.93
N PRO A 69 -1.70 2.57 -10.65
CA PRO A 69 -2.91 3.29 -10.29
C PRO A 69 -2.77 4.78 -10.61
N LYS A 70 -3.91 5.40 -10.99
CA LYS A 70 -3.96 6.83 -11.24
C LYS A 70 -3.54 7.58 -9.97
N ASP A 71 -2.71 8.60 -10.13
CA ASP A 71 -2.19 9.45 -9.04
C ASP A 71 -1.33 8.73 -7.98
N PHE A 72 -0.99 7.45 -8.17
CA PHE A 72 -0.05 6.75 -7.30
C PHE A 72 1.39 7.20 -7.59
N PRO A 73 2.13 7.71 -6.57
CA PRO A 73 3.54 8.07 -6.72
C PRO A 73 4.40 6.80 -6.80
N VAL A 74 5.36 6.79 -7.73
CA VAL A 74 6.32 5.68 -7.86
C VAL A 74 7.69 6.17 -7.41
N TYR A 75 8.25 5.45 -6.45
CA TYR A 75 9.56 5.70 -5.87
C TYR A 75 10.54 4.66 -6.40
N VAL A 76 11.44 5.11 -7.27
CA VAL A 76 12.58 4.31 -7.72
C VAL A 76 13.74 4.62 -6.79
N ARG A 77 14.35 3.59 -6.18
CA ARG A 77 15.60 3.79 -5.44
C ARG A 77 16.64 4.30 -6.42
N LYS A 78 17.17 5.50 -6.20
CA LYS A 78 18.39 5.92 -6.90
C LYS A 78 19.48 4.94 -6.49
N GLU A 79 20.02 4.19 -7.44
CA GLU A 79 21.27 3.48 -7.24
C GLU A 79 22.30 4.52 -6.76
N VAL A 80 22.79 4.33 -5.55
CA VAL A 80 23.98 5.03 -5.10
C VAL A 80 25.09 4.35 -5.86
N SER A 81 25.55 5.00 -6.94
CA SER A 81 26.78 4.63 -7.61
C SER A 81 27.91 4.67 -6.58
N GLU A 82 28.30 3.50 -6.09
CA GLU A 82 29.57 3.31 -5.35
C GLU A 82 30.77 3.63 -6.26
#